data_AF-A0A947NXD3-F1
#
_entry.id   AF-A0A947NXD3-F1
#
_cell.length_a   1.000
_cell.length_b   1.000
_cell.length_c   1.000
_cell.angle_alpha   90.00
_cell.angle_beta   90.00
_cell.angle_gamma   90.00
#
_symmetry.space_group_name_H-M   'P 1'
#
loop_
_entity.id
_entity.type
_entity.pdbx_description
1 polymer ?
#
loop_
_entity_poly.entity_id
_entity_poly.type
_entity_poly.pdbx_seq_one_letter_code
_entity_poly.pdbx_strand_id
1 'polypeptide(L)'
;GALAPVLERFGWSIKRDAIIPFARWLPLGMAHNRIFDTRFYLADLGTGAVDVEVDATENTRLFWVSAKGALEMAEREEIAVIFPTRRNLERLALFGDFAAARAHAEAIPVRIITPQVDESGSAPVLRIPDDAGYPVIEEVLERALRGD
;
A
#
# COMPACT_ATOMS: atom_id res chain seq x y z
N GLY A 1 -16.48 0.37 14.21
CA GLY A 1 -16.28 0.38 15.68
C GLY A 1 -15.52 1.62 16.07
N ALA A 2 -15.69 2.11 17.30
CA ALA A 2 -14.90 3.22 17.83
C ALA A 2 -13.63 2.67 18.48
N LEU A 3 -12.47 3.28 18.21
CA LEU A 3 -11.18 2.85 18.77
C LEU A 3 -11.01 3.27 20.23
N ALA A 4 -11.57 4.42 20.63
CA ALA A 4 -11.39 4.99 21.96
C ALA A 4 -11.81 4.04 23.11
N PRO A 5 -12.98 3.38 23.08
CA PRO A 5 -13.35 2.44 24.14
C PRO A 5 -12.42 1.23 24.28
N VAL A 6 -11.79 0.79 23.16
CA VAL A 6 -10.83 -0.31 23.18
C VAL A 6 -9.55 0.14 23.87
N LEU A 7 -9.02 1.31 23.50
CA LEU A 7 -7.83 1.87 24.13
C LEU A 7 -8.01 2.08 25.63
N GLU A 8 -9.16 2.62 26.04
CA GLU A 8 -9.49 2.83 27.45
C GLU A 8 -9.56 1.50 28.22
N ARG A 9 -10.27 0.50 27.67
CA ARG A 9 -10.39 -0.83 28.27
C ARG A 9 -9.05 -1.49 28.55
N PHE A 10 -8.08 -1.33 27.65
CA PHE A 10 -6.76 -1.96 27.76
C PHE A 10 -5.69 -1.03 28.34
N GLY A 11 -6.01 0.22 28.69
CA GLY A 11 -5.04 1.21 29.16
C GLY A 11 -3.97 1.54 28.11
N TRP A 12 -4.30 1.41 26.83
CA TRP A 12 -3.35 1.62 25.72
C TRP A 12 -3.34 3.07 25.26
N SER A 13 -2.16 3.53 24.81
CA SER A 13 -1.98 4.81 24.16
C SER A 13 -1.35 4.63 22.78
N ILE A 14 -1.76 5.45 21.81
CA ILE A 14 -1.21 5.41 20.47
C ILE A 14 0.05 6.28 20.42
N LYS A 15 1.18 5.67 20.04
CA LYS A 15 2.40 6.39 19.66
C LYS A 15 2.19 6.99 18.26
N ARG A 16 1.58 8.17 18.19
CA ARG A 16 1.23 8.83 16.92
C ARG A 16 2.45 9.05 16.03
N ASP A 17 3.56 9.44 16.62
CA ASP A 17 4.81 9.73 15.89
C ASP A 17 5.52 8.47 15.36
N ALA A 18 5.03 7.28 15.73
CA ALA A 18 5.53 6.00 15.21
C ALA A 18 4.79 5.52 13.95
N ILE A 19 3.72 6.23 13.54
CA ILE A 19 2.90 5.90 12.38
C ILE A 19 3.02 7.03 11.36
N ILE A 20 3.78 6.80 10.29
CA ILE A 20 4.08 7.81 9.28
C ILE A 20 3.07 7.69 8.14
N PRO A 21 2.30 8.74 7.81
CA PRO A 21 1.42 8.74 6.65
C PRO A 21 2.20 8.46 5.36
N PHE A 22 1.74 7.51 4.55
CA PHE A 22 2.42 7.11 3.32
C PHE A 22 1.63 7.45 2.07
N ALA A 23 0.35 7.06 2.01
CA ALA A 23 -0.50 7.28 0.86
C ALA A 23 -1.99 7.24 1.25
N ARG A 24 -2.86 7.84 0.43
CA ARG A 24 -4.31 7.71 0.57
C ARG A 24 -4.93 7.45 -0.79
N TRP A 25 -5.54 6.29 -0.94
CA TRP A 25 -6.15 5.83 -2.18
C TRP A 25 -7.66 5.85 -2.04
N LEU A 26 -8.34 6.47 -3.00
CA LEU A 26 -9.79 6.48 -3.08
C LEU A 26 -10.19 6.47 -4.56
N PRO A 27 -10.58 5.30 -5.11
CA PRO A 27 -10.91 5.16 -6.53
C PRO A 27 -12.32 5.69 -6.84
N LEU A 28 -12.53 7.01 -6.68
CA LEU A 28 -13.80 7.66 -7.02
C LEU A 28 -14.12 7.49 -8.50
N GLY A 29 -15.39 7.18 -8.81
CA GLY A 29 -15.88 7.16 -10.18
C GLY A 29 -15.52 5.93 -11.00
N MET A 30 -14.80 4.95 -10.42
CA MET A 30 -14.63 3.64 -11.07
C MET A 30 -15.79 2.70 -10.74
N ALA A 31 -16.25 1.95 -11.73
CA ALA A 31 -17.26 0.90 -11.56
C ALA A 31 -16.62 -0.35 -10.92
N HIS A 32 -16.33 -0.31 -9.63
CA HIS A 32 -15.90 -1.48 -8.84
C HIS A 32 -16.98 -1.85 -7.84
N ASN A 33 -17.14 -3.15 -7.56
CA ASN A 33 -18.16 -3.63 -6.61
C ASN A 33 -17.93 -3.11 -5.18
N ARG A 34 -16.71 -2.68 -4.83
CA ARG A 34 -16.34 -2.12 -3.51
C ARG A 34 -15.30 -1.00 -3.66
N ILE A 35 -15.63 0.19 -3.17
CA ILE A 35 -14.72 1.35 -3.09
C ILE A 35 -14.32 1.55 -1.63
N PHE A 36 -13.02 1.64 -1.36
CA PHE A 36 -12.47 1.94 -0.04
C PHE A 36 -11.70 3.26 -0.04
N ASP A 37 -11.84 4.04 1.04
CA ASP A 37 -10.94 5.16 1.37
C ASP A 37 -9.74 4.62 2.17
N THR A 38 -8.77 4.07 1.46
CA THR A 38 -7.65 3.33 2.05
C THR A 38 -6.50 4.27 2.36
N ARG A 39 -6.11 4.34 3.64
CA ARG A 39 -4.93 5.07 4.10
C ARG A 39 -3.80 4.09 4.41
N PHE A 40 -2.63 4.33 3.85
CA PHE A 40 -1.42 3.56 4.09
C PHE A 40 -0.48 4.32 5.01
N TYR A 41 0.22 3.58 5.86
CA TYR A 41 1.17 4.11 6.82
C TYR A 41 2.44 3.26 6.84
N LEU A 42 3.57 3.87 7.20
CA LEU A 42 4.80 3.18 7.56
C LEU A 42 4.93 3.15 9.08
N ALA A 43 5.41 2.03 9.60
CA ALA A 43 5.79 1.89 11.00
C ALA A 43 7.09 1.10 11.09
N ASP A 44 7.99 1.54 11.96
CA ASP A 44 9.26 0.85 12.21
C ASP A 44 9.06 -0.22 13.29
N LEU A 45 9.28 -1.48 12.92
CA LEU A 45 9.21 -2.61 13.84
C LEU A 45 10.57 -2.92 14.50
N GLY A 46 11.60 -2.10 14.24
CA GLY A 46 12.96 -2.32 14.71
C GLY A 46 13.59 -3.53 14.03
N THR A 47 14.06 -4.51 14.81
CA THR A 47 14.76 -5.69 14.29
C THR A 47 13.85 -6.67 13.54
N GLY A 48 12.52 -6.47 13.55
CA GLY A 48 11.58 -7.40 12.91
C GLY A 48 11.44 -8.74 13.65
N ALA A 49 12.07 -8.89 14.83
CA ALA A 49 11.98 -10.06 15.69
C ALA A 49 10.64 -10.07 16.44
N VAL A 50 9.56 -10.17 15.68
CA VAL A 50 8.20 -10.30 16.20
C VAL A 50 7.63 -11.57 15.59
N ASP A 51 7.21 -12.50 16.44
CA ASP A 51 6.52 -13.72 16.00
C ASP A 51 5.21 -13.31 15.33
N VAL A 52 5.09 -13.66 14.05
CA VAL A 52 3.88 -13.38 13.28
C VAL A 52 2.95 -14.58 13.48
N GLU A 53 1.98 -14.45 14.38
CA GLU A 53 1.01 -15.50 14.66
C GLU A 53 -0.18 -15.41 13.70
N VAL A 54 -0.48 -16.52 13.03
CA VAL A 54 -1.64 -16.64 12.14
C VAL A 54 -2.88 -16.91 12.99
N ASP A 55 -3.80 -15.95 13.07
CA ASP A 55 -5.19 -16.26 13.43
C ASP A 55 -5.81 -16.98 12.23
N ALA A 56 -5.86 -18.31 12.30
CA ALA A 56 -6.21 -19.24 11.21
C ALA A 56 -7.66 -19.12 10.68
N THR A 57 -8.30 -17.99 10.93
CA THR A 57 -9.67 -17.64 10.53
C THR A 57 -9.72 -16.72 9.32
N GLU A 58 -8.77 -15.77 9.16
CA GLU A 58 -8.80 -14.75 8.09
C GLU A 58 -7.52 -14.69 7.23
N ASN A 59 -6.36 -15.09 7.76
CA ASN A 59 -5.09 -15.10 7.02
C ASN A 59 -4.52 -16.52 6.92
N THR A 60 -4.08 -16.94 5.74
CA THR A 60 -3.57 -18.32 5.52
C THR A 60 -2.05 -18.42 5.49
N ARG A 61 -1.35 -17.30 5.26
CA ARG A 61 0.13 -17.23 5.19
C ARG A 61 0.61 -15.86 5.64
N LEU A 62 1.67 -15.83 6.46
CA LEU A 62 2.32 -14.61 6.92
C LEU A 62 3.84 -14.80 6.78
N PHE A 63 4.53 -13.83 6.20
CA PHE A 63 5.98 -13.88 5.99
C PHE A 63 6.56 -12.47 5.88
N TRP A 64 7.86 -12.35 6.15
CA TRP A 64 8.63 -11.13 5.94
C TRP A 64 9.38 -11.20 4.61
N VAL A 65 9.27 -10.15 3.79
CA VAL A 65 10.00 -10.00 2.54
C VAL A 65 10.29 -8.52 2.31
N SER A 66 11.35 -8.22 1.55
CA SER A 66 11.59 -6.84 1.08
C SER A 66 10.53 -6.43 0.05
N ALA A 67 10.34 -5.13 -0.15
CA ALA A 67 9.42 -4.62 -1.17
C ALA A 67 9.79 -5.14 -2.58
N LYS A 68 11.09 -5.18 -2.91
CA LYS A 68 11.60 -5.76 -4.16
C LYS A 68 11.28 -7.26 -4.26
N GLY A 69 11.51 -8.01 -3.18
CA GLY A 69 11.21 -9.43 -3.16
C GLY A 69 9.72 -9.71 -3.34
N ALA A 70 8.82 -8.93 -2.71
CA ALA A 70 7.38 -9.06 -2.93
C ALA A 70 6.98 -8.81 -4.39
N LEU A 71 7.59 -7.80 -5.05
CA LEU A 71 7.36 -7.54 -6.47
C LEU A 71 7.84 -8.72 -7.33
N GLU A 72 9.03 -9.25 -7.08
CA GLU A 72 9.54 -10.43 -7.79
C GLU A 72 8.66 -11.66 -7.60
N MET A 73 8.17 -11.91 -6.37
CA MET A 73 7.21 -12.98 -6.10
C MET A 73 5.91 -12.79 -6.87
N ALA A 74 5.42 -11.54 -6.97
CA ALA A 74 4.23 -11.22 -7.75
C ALA A 74 4.44 -11.41 -9.25
N GLU A 75 5.63 -11.11 -9.79
CA GLU A 75 5.98 -11.39 -11.18
C GLU A 75 6.08 -12.90 -11.48
N ARG A 76 6.48 -13.71 -10.48
CA ARG A 76 6.47 -15.17 -10.56
C ARG A 76 5.12 -15.80 -10.21
N GLU A 77 4.08 -14.98 -10.01
CA GLU A 77 2.72 -15.41 -9.63
C GLU A 77 2.65 -16.20 -8.30
N GLU A 78 3.66 -16.05 -7.43
CA GLU A 78 3.72 -16.69 -6.11
C GLU A 78 2.79 -16.00 -5.09
N ILE A 79 2.51 -14.71 -5.31
CA ILE A 79 1.51 -13.93 -4.57
C ILE A 79 0.66 -13.08 -5.52
N ALA A 80 -0.61 -12.88 -5.16
CA ALA A 80 -1.48 -11.92 -5.82
C ALA A 80 -1.31 -10.53 -5.17
N VAL A 81 -1.19 -9.49 -5.98
CA VAL A 81 -0.99 -8.10 -5.52
C VAL A 81 -1.87 -7.16 -6.34
N ILE A 82 -2.85 -6.54 -5.67
CA ILE A 82 -3.71 -5.51 -6.25
C ILE A 82 -2.92 -4.24 -6.63
N PHE A 83 -3.46 -3.47 -7.57
CA PHE A 83 -2.78 -2.31 -8.14
C PHE A 83 -2.27 -1.29 -7.08
N PRO A 84 -3.07 -0.82 -6.09
CA PRO A 84 -2.56 0.09 -5.06
C PRO A 84 -1.38 -0.49 -4.26
N THR A 85 -1.43 -1.78 -3.94
CA THR A 85 -0.36 -2.46 -3.20
C THR A 85 0.90 -2.55 -4.05
N ARG A 86 0.79 -2.89 -5.33
CA ARG A 86 1.93 -2.95 -6.26
C ARG A 86 2.62 -1.58 -6.37
N ARG A 87 1.86 -0.51 -6.60
CA ARG A 87 2.41 0.86 -6.65
C ARG A 87 3.10 1.25 -5.33
N ASN A 88 2.49 0.93 -4.18
CA ASN A 88 3.11 1.19 -2.89
C ASN A 88 4.42 0.40 -2.68
N LEU A 89 4.48 -0.86 -3.12
CA LEU A 89 5.70 -1.67 -3.06
C LEU A 89 6.80 -1.10 -3.97
N GLU A 90 6.48 -0.65 -5.18
CA GLU A 90 7.45 -0.02 -6.09
C GLU A 90 8.01 1.28 -5.52
N ARG A 91 7.15 2.11 -4.92
CA ARG A 91 7.59 3.31 -4.21
C ARG A 91 8.48 2.97 -3.02
N LEU A 92 8.13 1.95 -2.23
CA LEU A 92 8.93 1.53 -1.08
C LEU A 92 10.27 0.90 -1.50
N ALA A 93 10.31 0.22 -2.64
CA ALA A 93 11.50 -0.42 -3.20
C ALA A 93 12.60 0.56 -3.63
N LEU A 94 12.32 1.86 -3.65
CA LEU A 94 13.32 2.92 -3.87
C LEU A 94 14.31 3.04 -2.70
N PHE A 95 13.97 2.56 -1.51
CA PHE A 95 14.72 2.81 -0.28
C PHE A 95 15.34 1.54 0.29
N GLY A 96 16.53 1.68 0.88
CA GLY A 96 17.25 0.59 1.54
C GLY A 96 16.94 0.41 3.02
N ASP A 97 16.36 1.42 3.65
CA ASP A 97 16.04 1.44 5.08
C ASP A 97 14.79 2.27 5.40
N PHE A 98 14.31 2.15 6.64
CA PHE A 98 13.13 2.85 7.11
C PHE A 98 13.32 4.37 7.15
N ALA A 99 14.51 4.86 7.54
CA ALA A 99 14.75 6.29 7.69
C ALA A 99 14.65 7.03 6.34
N ALA A 100 15.19 6.44 5.28
CA ALA A 100 15.09 6.96 3.92
C ALA A 100 13.64 6.91 3.41
N ALA A 101 12.93 5.81 3.64
CA ALA A 101 11.52 5.68 3.26
C ALA A 101 10.63 6.70 3.98
N ARG A 102 10.87 6.91 5.29
CA ARG A 102 10.19 7.91 6.11
C ARG A 102 10.44 9.33 5.61
N ALA A 103 11.71 9.70 5.39
CA ALA A 103 12.06 11.03 4.92
C ALA A 103 11.37 11.35 3.57
N HIS A 104 11.32 10.38 2.67
CA HIS A 104 10.58 10.52 1.41
C HIS A 104 9.06 10.62 1.62
N ALA A 105 8.48 9.83 2.51
CA ALA A 105 7.05 9.90 2.82
C ALA A 105 6.66 11.26 3.39
N GLU A 106 7.47 11.83 4.29
CA GLU A 106 7.25 13.15 4.88
C GLU A 106 7.43 14.30 3.87
N ALA A 107 8.30 14.13 2.86
CA ALA A 107 8.52 15.12 1.81
C ALA A 107 7.41 15.17 0.74
N ILE A 108 6.60 14.11 0.62
CA ILE A 108 5.53 14.01 -0.38
C ILE A 108 4.16 14.16 0.32
N PRO A 109 3.42 15.26 0.10
CA PRO A 109 2.12 15.46 0.74
C PRO A 109 1.12 14.33 0.46
N VAL A 110 0.53 13.77 1.51
CA VAL A 110 -0.53 12.76 1.36
C VAL A 110 -1.82 13.44 0.93
N ARG A 111 -2.18 13.22 -0.33
CA ARG A 111 -3.48 13.59 -0.92
C ARG A 111 -4.21 12.37 -1.44
N ILE A 112 -5.45 12.55 -1.87
CA ILE A 112 -6.24 11.48 -2.47
C ILE A 112 -5.64 11.10 -3.83
N ILE A 113 -5.34 9.82 -3.98
CA ILE A 113 -4.98 9.19 -5.24
C ILE A 113 -6.23 8.49 -5.78
N THR A 114 -6.74 9.00 -6.89
CA THR A 114 -7.82 8.39 -7.67
C THR A 114 -7.22 7.99 -9.01
N PRO A 115 -7.04 6.69 -9.29
CA PRO A 115 -6.56 6.28 -10.60
C PRO A 115 -7.64 6.56 -11.67
N GLN A 116 -7.21 6.74 -12.91
CA GLN A 116 -8.08 7.03 -14.05
C GLN A 116 -7.71 6.11 -15.21
N VAL A 117 -8.71 5.70 -15.99
CA VAL A 117 -8.48 4.96 -17.24
C VAL A 117 -8.16 5.98 -18.34
N ASP A 118 -7.04 5.78 -19.02
CA ASP A 118 -6.65 6.52 -20.21
C ASP A 118 -6.69 5.57 -21.42
N GLU A 119 -7.58 5.87 -22.37
CA GLU A 119 -7.81 5.07 -23.60
C GLU A 119 -7.22 5.73 -24.85
N SER A 120 -6.45 6.82 -24.70
CA SER A 120 -5.91 7.57 -25.84
C SER A 120 -4.76 6.84 -26.57
N GLY A 121 -4.16 5.83 -25.94
CA GLY A 121 -3.05 5.03 -26.48
C GLY A 121 -3.48 3.79 -27.27
N SER A 122 -2.51 2.96 -27.64
CA SER A 122 -2.74 1.70 -28.35
C SER A 122 -3.43 0.62 -27.50
N ALA A 123 -3.40 0.78 -26.18
CA ALA A 123 -4.09 -0.06 -25.21
C ALA A 123 -4.55 0.82 -24.03
N PRO A 124 -5.70 0.52 -23.40
CA PRO A 124 -6.15 1.25 -22.23
C PRO A 124 -5.19 1.02 -21.06
N VAL A 125 -4.85 2.10 -20.35
CA VAL A 125 -3.98 2.06 -19.17
C VAL A 125 -4.71 2.64 -17.96
N LEU A 126 -4.39 2.11 -16.78
CA LEU A 126 -4.77 2.71 -15.52
C LEU A 126 -3.63 3.63 -15.04
N ARG A 127 -3.90 4.93 -14.89
CA ARG A 127 -2.92 5.95 -14.52
C ARG A 127 -3.24 6.59 -13.17
N ILE A 128 -2.21 6.89 -12.39
CA ILE A 128 -2.27 7.72 -11.18
C ILE A 128 -1.56 9.07 -11.42
N PRO A 129 -1.79 10.08 -10.57
CA PRO A 129 -1.07 11.34 -10.69
C PRO A 129 0.46 11.17 -10.57
N ASP A 130 1.20 11.93 -11.38
CA ASP A 130 2.67 11.85 -11.50
C ASP A 130 3.45 12.52 -10.36
N ASP A 131 2.82 13.47 -9.67
CA ASP A 131 3.35 14.20 -8.51
C ASP A 131 3.04 13.49 -7.17
N ALA A 132 2.55 12.25 -7.19
CA ALA A 132 2.27 11.46 -5.97
C ALA A 132 3.49 10.70 -5.41
N GLY A 133 4.68 10.88 -6.01
CA GLY A 133 5.94 10.29 -5.53
C GLY A 133 6.12 8.80 -5.85
N TYR A 134 5.44 8.29 -6.88
CA TYR A 134 5.58 6.91 -7.36
C TYR A 134 6.52 6.85 -8.58
N PRO A 135 7.41 5.85 -8.67
CA PRO A 135 8.30 5.69 -9.81
C PRO A 135 7.58 5.11 -11.04
N VAL A 136 6.46 4.43 -10.84
CA VAL A 136 5.60 3.90 -11.91
C VAL A 136 4.20 4.45 -11.70
N ILE A 137 3.67 5.14 -12.71
CA ILE A 137 2.40 5.88 -12.60
C ILE A 137 1.29 5.30 -13.46
N GLU A 138 1.61 4.32 -14.32
CA GLU A 138 0.64 3.69 -15.21
C GLU A 138 0.90 2.20 -15.37
N GLU A 139 -0.15 1.46 -15.71
CA GLU A 139 -0.13 0.02 -15.97
C GLU A 139 -1.19 -0.30 -17.00
N VAL A 140 -0.96 -1.28 -17.88
CA VAL A 140 -1.99 -1.76 -18.81
C VAL A 140 -3.21 -2.21 -18.02
N LEU A 141 -4.40 -1.75 -18.41
CA LEU A 141 -5.63 -1.93 -17.64
C LEU A 141 -5.91 -3.41 -17.33
N GLU A 142 -5.70 -4.30 -18.30
CA GLU A 142 -5.84 -5.76 -18.11
C GLU A 142 -4.96 -6.28 -16.97
N ARG A 143 -3.70 -5.84 -16.90
CA ARG A 143 -2.75 -6.27 -15.87
C ARG A 143 -3.07 -5.65 -14.52
N ALA A 144 -3.54 -4.41 -14.50
CA ALA A 144 -3.97 -3.72 -13.27
C ALA A 144 -5.14 -4.45 -12.58
N LEU A 145 -6.05 -5.03 -13.36
CA LEU A 145 -7.26 -5.70 -12.87
C LEU A 145 -7.05 -7.18 -12.49
N ARG A 146 -5.90 -7.80 -12.76
CA ARG A 146 -5.66 -9.24 -12.47
C ARG A 146 -5.65 -9.62 -10.98
N GLY A 147 -5.69 -8.66 -10.06
CA GLY A 147 -5.71 -8.90 -8.61
C GLY A 147 -6.99 -8.47 -7.89
N ASP A 148 -7.90 -7.78 -8.58
CA ASP A 148 -9.12 -7.19 -8.01
C ASP A 148 -10.32 -8.15 -7.96
#